data_AF-A0A8E1RI53-F1
#
_entry.id   AF-A0A8E1RI53-F1
#
_cell.length_a   1.000
_cell.length_b   1.000
_cell.length_c   1.000
_cell.angle_alpha   90.00
_cell.angle_beta   90.00
_cell.angle_gamma   90.00
#
_symmetry.space_group_name_H-M   'P 1'
#
loop_
_entity.id
_entity.type
_entity.pdbx_description
1 polymer ?
#
loop_
_entity_poly.entity_id
_entity_poly.type
_entity_poly.pdbx_seq_one_letter_code
_entity_poly.pdbx_strand_id
1 'polypeptide(L)'
;MDFSYDFDGTLLGDQSNSNNGGGSDTPTDALHQHAKQVYDYFNKKGLSDAAICGILANFQHESGINPDQWQIGMPHTWSMSSSTGYGIAQFTPAGKIKAYADKVGKAVSDINTQLDYVWSQITATGGFYGGSKTLVQFAHDTDPKVAALDFLQGYEMHSKSTDALADRQSKAAAWWTLYNKGNAGTYGDGGNNNDNDVKNTPEGYTIQTKGQFTFNTNCRNTPEMSDAGLATYKAGQTVSYDQKEKNDNHFWLSYLGTTGTRHYVPYANISKNTYFGTDTNPGDPVRKQKK
;
A
#
# COMPACT_ATOMS: atom_id res chain seq x y z
N MET A 1 0.02 6.57 21.49
CA MET A 1 -1.23 6.71 20.70
C MET A 1 -1.66 5.30 20.35
N ASP A 2 -2.84 4.87 20.81
CA ASP A 2 -3.44 3.59 20.41
C ASP A 2 -4.11 3.84 19.05
N PHE A 3 -3.56 3.27 17.96
CA PHE A 3 -4.15 3.40 16.62
C PHE A 3 -5.19 2.29 16.40
N SER A 4 -6.08 2.12 17.38
CA SER A 4 -7.18 1.15 17.32
C SER A 4 -8.25 1.65 16.35
N TYR A 5 -8.75 0.81 15.46
CA TYR A 5 -9.96 1.10 14.68
C TYR A 5 -11.16 0.38 15.30
N ASP A 6 -12.31 1.05 15.29
CA ASP A 6 -13.60 0.44 15.56
C ASP A 6 -13.98 -0.47 14.38
N PHE A 7 -14.94 -1.36 14.61
CA PHE A 7 -15.44 -2.30 13.62
C PHE A 7 -15.85 -1.62 12.32
N ASP A 8 -16.49 -0.44 12.43
CA ASP A 8 -16.91 0.36 11.28
C ASP A 8 -15.75 1.08 10.55
N GLY A 9 -14.48 0.85 10.94
CA GLY A 9 -13.29 1.51 10.39
C GLY A 9 -13.01 2.90 10.97
N THR A 10 -13.73 3.35 12.01
CA THR A 10 -13.45 4.63 12.68
C THR A 10 -12.24 4.53 13.60
N LEU A 11 -11.31 5.48 13.56
CA LEU A 11 -10.17 5.50 14.48
C LEU A 11 -10.63 5.78 15.92
N LEU A 12 -10.46 4.81 16.82
CA LEU A 12 -10.69 4.97 18.25
C LEU A 12 -9.54 5.80 18.84
N GLY A 13 -9.80 7.08 19.07
CA GLY A 13 -8.84 8.02 19.66
C GLY A 13 -8.67 9.35 18.93
N ASP A 14 -9.40 9.58 17.83
CA ASP A 14 -9.44 10.89 17.19
C ASP A 14 -10.30 11.86 18.03
N GLN A 15 -9.71 12.39 19.09
CA GLN A 15 -10.09 13.71 19.58
C GLN A 15 -9.39 14.71 18.67
N SER A 16 -10.10 15.13 17.61
CA SER A 16 -9.70 16.22 16.75
C SER A 16 -9.31 17.43 17.61
N ASN A 17 -8.02 17.67 17.76
CA ASN A 17 -7.53 18.99 18.12
C ASN A 17 -6.85 19.53 16.88
N SER A 18 -7.69 20.17 16.04
CA SER A 18 -7.21 20.99 14.95
C SER A 18 -6.38 22.12 15.54
N ASN A 19 -5.06 21.95 15.53
CA ASN A 19 -4.16 23.09 15.60
C ASN A 19 -3.55 23.27 14.22
N ASN A 20 -4.17 24.24 13.54
CA ASN A 20 -3.77 24.79 12.27
C ASN A 20 -2.32 25.32 12.38
N GLY A 21 -1.38 24.60 11.78
CA GLY A 21 0.03 24.99 11.67
C GLY A 21 0.39 25.17 10.21
N GLY A 22 -0.06 26.27 9.62
CA GLY A 22 0.42 26.71 8.31
C GLY A 22 1.91 27.06 8.38
N GLY A 23 2.72 26.33 7.62
CA GLY A 23 4.15 26.59 7.44
C GLY A 23 4.63 25.93 6.15
N SER A 24 4.73 26.71 5.09
CA SER A 24 5.31 26.30 3.80
C SER A 24 6.84 26.29 3.92
N ASP A 25 7.41 25.23 4.48
CA ASP A 25 8.88 25.01 4.49
C ASP A 25 9.21 23.59 4.01
N THR A 26 8.78 23.22 2.79
CA THR A 26 9.43 22.07 2.13
C THR A 26 10.85 22.50 1.77
N PRO A 27 11.91 21.83 2.27
CA PRO A 27 13.28 22.18 1.92
C PRO A 27 13.46 22.23 0.40
N THR A 28 14.25 23.18 -0.10
CA THR A 28 14.37 23.45 -1.54
C THR A 28 15.50 22.66 -2.21
N ASP A 29 16.13 21.70 -1.53
CA ASP A 29 17.16 20.86 -2.14
C ASP A 29 16.55 19.82 -3.11
N ALA A 30 17.38 19.26 -3.99
CA ALA A 30 16.94 18.38 -5.07
C ALA A 30 16.16 17.15 -4.58
N LEU A 31 16.54 16.57 -3.43
CA LEU A 31 15.83 15.43 -2.84
C LEU A 31 14.37 15.81 -2.54
N HIS A 32 14.14 16.95 -1.91
CA HIS A 32 12.80 17.40 -1.53
C HIS A 32 11.98 17.91 -2.71
N GLN A 33 12.61 18.50 -3.73
CA GLN A 33 11.93 18.85 -4.98
C GLN A 33 11.44 17.59 -5.71
N HIS A 34 12.30 16.58 -5.85
CA HIS A 34 11.91 15.29 -6.44
C HIS A 34 10.86 14.57 -5.58
N ALA A 35 11.01 14.57 -4.26
CA ALA A 35 10.01 14.01 -3.34
C ALA A 35 8.63 14.67 -3.54
N LYS A 36 8.59 15.99 -3.75
CA LYS A 36 7.34 16.70 -4.05
C LYS A 36 6.71 16.21 -5.36
N GLN A 37 7.52 16.03 -6.41
CA GLN A 37 7.02 15.52 -7.70
C GLN A 37 6.44 14.10 -7.55
N VAL A 38 7.12 13.23 -6.81
CA VAL A 38 6.62 11.89 -6.46
C VAL A 38 5.30 11.98 -5.67
N TYR A 39 5.23 12.84 -4.66
CA TYR A 39 4.04 13.02 -3.84
C TYR A 39 2.84 13.49 -4.68
N ASP A 40 3.01 14.59 -5.42
CA ASP A 40 1.95 15.15 -6.26
C ASP A 40 1.45 14.14 -7.28
N TYR A 41 2.35 13.34 -7.88
CA TYR A 41 2.01 12.32 -8.86
C TYR A 41 1.10 11.24 -8.27
N PHE A 42 1.51 10.60 -7.16
CA PHE A 42 0.75 9.50 -6.57
C PHE A 42 -0.50 9.98 -5.81
N ASN A 43 -0.46 11.18 -5.23
CA ASN A 43 -1.66 11.81 -4.66
C ASN A 43 -2.74 12.01 -5.73
N LYS A 44 -2.37 12.47 -6.94
CA LYS A 44 -3.29 12.56 -8.08
C LYS A 44 -3.82 11.21 -8.56
N LYS A 45 -3.11 10.11 -8.28
CA LYS A 45 -3.58 8.74 -8.50
C LYS A 45 -4.50 8.25 -7.37
N GLY A 46 -4.72 9.02 -6.31
CA GLY A 46 -5.58 8.66 -5.18
C GLY A 46 -4.88 7.79 -4.14
N LEU A 47 -3.55 7.78 -4.07
CA LEU A 47 -2.88 7.11 -2.95
C LEU A 47 -2.95 7.96 -1.69
N SER A 48 -3.05 7.31 -0.53
CA SER A 48 -2.99 7.94 0.79
C SER A 48 -1.64 8.58 1.04
N ASP A 49 -1.60 9.51 1.98
CA ASP A 49 -0.34 10.13 2.40
C ASP A 49 0.66 9.07 2.91
N ALA A 50 0.18 8.01 3.57
CA ALA A 50 1.04 7.01 4.18
C ALA A 50 1.63 6.09 3.12
N ALA A 51 0.81 5.68 2.15
CA ALA A 51 1.25 4.93 0.97
C ALA A 51 2.38 5.69 0.23
N ILE A 52 2.17 6.98 -0.01
CA ILE A 52 3.14 7.84 -0.70
C ILE A 52 4.44 8.00 0.10
N CYS A 53 4.36 8.20 1.42
CA CYS A 53 5.54 8.25 2.29
C CYS A 53 6.34 6.92 2.26
N GLY A 54 5.63 5.79 2.17
CA GLY A 54 6.25 4.48 1.96
C GLY A 54 7.01 4.36 0.63
N ILE A 55 6.42 4.88 -0.46
CA ILE A 55 7.10 4.94 -1.77
C ILE A 55 8.35 5.82 -1.70
N LEU A 56 8.22 7.04 -1.16
CA LEU A 56 9.32 7.99 -1.01
C LEU A 56 10.51 7.39 -0.24
N ALA A 57 10.22 6.65 0.83
CA ALA A 57 11.24 5.97 1.61
C ALA A 57 12.03 4.94 0.81
N ASN A 58 11.35 4.18 -0.05
CA ASN A 58 11.99 3.21 -0.92
C ASN A 58 12.85 3.93 -1.97
N PHE A 59 12.31 4.91 -2.69
CA PHE A 59 13.08 5.66 -3.68
C PHE A 59 14.29 6.40 -3.08
N GLN A 60 14.15 6.92 -1.86
CA GLN A 60 15.27 7.55 -1.16
C GLN A 60 16.34 6.54 -0.77
N HIS A 61 15.97 5.32 -0.37
CA HIS A 61 16.94 4.26 -0.11
C HIS A 61 17.66 3.83 -1.39
N GLU A 62 16.92 3.65 -2.50
CA GLU A 62 17.49 3.18 -3.77
C GLU A 62 18.42 4.19 -4.43
N SER A 63 18.06 5.47 -4.39
CA SER A 63 18.71 6.48 -5.22
C SER A 63 18.89 7.84 -4.57
N GLY A 64 18.39 8.05 -3.35
CA GLY A 64 18.18 9.40 -2.83
C GLY A 64 17.12 10.16 -3.62
N ILE A 65 16.14 9.46 -4.21
CA ILE A 65 15.11 10.02 -5.11
C ILE A 65 15.75 10.79 -6.28
N ASN A 66 16.90 10.30 -6.77
CA ASN A 66 17.60 10.92 -7.88
C ASN A 66 17.27 10.15 -9.18
N PRO A 67 16.54 10.77 -10.14
CA PRO A 67 16.17 10.11 -11.38
C PRO A 67 17.37 9.83 -12.29
N ASP A 68 18.53 10.46 -12.06
CA ASP A 68 19.75 10.24 -12.82
C ASP A 68 20.75 9.30 -12.13
N GLN A 69 20.34 8.65 -11.04
CA GLN A 69 21.24 7.82 -10.26
C GLN A 69 21.56 6.50 -10.96
N TRP A 70 22.82 6.34 -11.34
CA TRP A 70 23.39 5.03 -11.64
C TRP A 70 23.72 4.28 -10.35
N GLN A 71 23.71 2.95 -10.42
CA GLN A 71 24.09 2.07 -9.31
C GLN A 71 25.41 2.51 -8.65
N ILE A 72 25.38 2.68 -7.32
CA ILE A 72 26.51 3.21 -6.52
C ILE A 72 27.76 2.34 -6.72
N GLY A 73 28.90 2.99 -6.97
CA GLY A 73 30.21 2.34 -7.16
C GLY A 73 30.54 1.97 -8.61
N MET A 74 29.65 2.27 -9.56
CA MET A 74 29.90 2.06 -11.00
C MET A 74 30.12 3.39 -11.74
N PRO A 75 31.05 3.45 -12.71
CA PRO A 75 31.33 4.69 -13.44
C PRO A 75 30.12 5.14 -14.28
N HIS A 76 29.86 6.46 -14.30
CA HIS A 76 28.79 7.13 -15.07
C HIS A 76 28.95 7.05 -16.62
N THR A 77 29.80 6.16 -17.13
CA THR A 77 30.18 6.06 -18.56
C THR A 77 29.46 4.94 -19.32
N TRP A 78 28.49 4.25 -18.70
CA TRP A 78 27.85 3.08 -19.31
C TRP A 78 26.46 3.29 -19.91
N SER A 79 26.21 2.45 -20.92
CA SER A 79 25.04 2.43 -21.79
C SER A 79 23.84 1.80 -21.09
N MET A 80 22.64 2.27 -21.43
CA MET A 80 21.35 1.67 -21.04
C MET A 80 21.17 0.20 -21.47
N SER A 81 22.17 -0.43 -22.09
CA SER A 81 22.21 -1.85 -22.45
C SER A 81 22.82 -2.77 -21.39
N SER A 82 23.32 -2.24 -20.26
CA SER A 82 23.90 -3.03 -19.17
C SER A 82 22.86 -3.63 -18.21
N SER A 83 23.28 -4.61 -17.40
CA SER A 83 22.47 -5.21 -16.33
C SER A 83 22.41 -4.37 -15.04
N THR A 84 22.73 -3.07 -15.12
CA THR A 84 22.86 -2.18 -13.96
C THR A 84 21.55 -1.49 -13.62
N GLY A 85 21.42 -1.00 -12.38
CA GLY A 85 20.31 -0.15 -11.94
C GLY A 85 20.45 1.31 -12.40
N TYR A 86 19.31 1.95 -12.69
CA TYR A 86 19.21 3.38 -13.01
C TYR A 86 17.94 3.99 -12.42
N GLY A 87 18.03 5.26 -12.00
CA GLY A 87 16.87 6.10 -11.66
C GLY A 87 16.31 5.87 -10.26
N ILE A 88 15.12 6.44 -10.02
CA ILE A 88 14.53 6.62 -8.68
C ILE A 88 14.35 5.30 -7.91
N ALA A 89 14.09 4.22 -8.63
CA ALA A 89 13.84 2.89 -8.09
C ALA A 89 14.92 1.86 -8.48
N GLN A 90 16.12 2.31 -8.92
CA GLN A 90 17.19 1.44 -9.39
C GLN A 90 16.72 0.37 -10.41
N PHE A 91 15.99 0.80 -11.45
CA PHE A 91 15.38 -0.08 -12.45
C PHE A 91 16.43 -1.01 -13.06
N THR A 92 16.31 -2.30 -12.78
CA THR A 92 17.30 -3.30 -13.19
C THR A 92 16.65 -4.38 -14.08
N PRO A 93 17.20 -4.64 -15.28
CA PRO A 93 18.24 -3.87 -15.97
C PRO A 93 17.73 -2.51 -16.47
N ALA A 94 18.59 -1.49 -16.47
CA ALA A 94 18.27 -0.12 -16.91
C ALA A 94 17.66 -0.05 -18.33
N GLY A 95 17.98 -1.01 -19.20
CA GLY A 95 17.41 -1.09 -20.54
C GLY A 95 15.88 -1.19 -20.59
N LYS A 96 15.23 -1.70 -19.54
CA LYS A 96 13.76 -1.78 -19.48
C LYS A 96 13.12 -0.39 -19.38
N ILE A 97 13.60 0.46 -18.48
CA ILE A 97 13.09 1.83 -18.36
C ILE A 97 13.48 2.66 -19.60
N LYS A 98 14.66 2.42 -20.19
CA LYS A 98 15.06 3.09 -21.45
C LYS A 98 14.11 2.75 -22.60
N ALA A 99 13.80 1.47 -22.79
CA ALA A 99 12.87 1.04 -23.83
C ALA A 99 11.47 1.65 -23.63
N TYR A 100 11.01 1.77 -22.38
CA TYR A 100 9.77 2.48 -22.08
C TYR A 100 9.85 3.97 -22.44
N ALA A 101 10.92 4.67 -22.01
CA ALA A 101 11.14 6.08 -22.28
C ALA A 101 11.18 6.38 -23.79
N ASP A 102 11.90 5.56 -24.58
CA ASP A 102 11.95 5.65 -26.04
C ASP A 102 10.58 5.45 -26.67
N LYS A 103 9.80 4.47 -26.18
CA LYS A 103 8.45 4.18 -26.64
C LYS A 103 7.50 5.37 -26.43
N VAL A 104 7.62 6.07 -25.30
CA VAL A 104 6.76 7.23 -24.99
C VAL A 104 7.35 8.57 -25.48
N GLY A 105 8.54 8.56 -26.09
CA GLY A 105 9.19 9.74 -26.64
C GLY A 105 9.62 10.77 -25.59
N LYS A 106 9.91 10.32 -24.35
CA LYS A 106 10.33 11.19 -23.24
C LYS A 106 11.75 10.85 -22.77
N ALA A 107 12.40 11.79 -22.09
CA ALA A 107 13.70 11.56 -21.48
C ALA A 107 13.60 10.50 -20.37
N VAL A 108 14.55 9.55 -20.34
CA VAL A 108 14.63 8.52 -19.30
C VAL A 108 14.96 9.12 -17.92
N SER A 109 15.63 10.28 -17.90
CA SER A 109 15.97 11.08 -16.71
C SER A 109 14.81 11.93 -16.17
N ASP A 110 13.72 12.08 -16.93
CA ASP A 110 12.53 12.77 -16.43
C ASP A 110 11.84 11.89 -15.38
N ILE A 111 11.76 12.40 -14.15
CA ILE A 111 11.12 11.70 -13.04
C ILE A 111 9.68 11.30 -13.36
N ASN A 112 8.93 12.09 -14.14
CA ASN A 112 7.56 11.73 -14.52
C ASN A 112 7.51 10.53 -15.46
N THR A 113 8.50 10.38 -16.36
CA THR A 113 8.63 9.18 -17.20
C THR A 113 8.88 7.94 -16.35
N GLN A 114 9.73 8.06 -15.32
CA GLN A 114 10.01 6.97 -14.39
C GLN A 114 8.79 6.62 -13.53
N LEU A 115 8.03 7.62 -13.07
CA LEU A 115 6.79 7.44 -12.32
C LEU A 115 5.66 6.84 -13.17
N ASP A 116 5.53 7.25 -14.43
CA ASP A 116 4.62 6.64 -15.40
C ASP A 116 4.96 5.15 -15.60
N TYR A 117 6.25 4.81 -15.66
CA TYR A 117 6.72 3.42 -15.77
C TYR A 117 6.38 2.60 -14.52
N VAL A 118 6.73 3.06 -13.31
CA VAL A 118 6.36 2.42 -12.03
C VAL A 118 4.86 2.19 -11.96
N TRP A 119 4.07 3.23 -12.26
CA TRP A 119 2.61 3.17 -12.24
C TRP A 119 2.07 2.12 -13.22
N SER A 120 2.64 2.04 -14.42
CA SER A 120 2.24 1.04 -15.42
C SER A 120 2.51 -0.39 -14.95
N GLN A 121 3.61 -0.61 -14.23
CA GLN A 121 3.95 -1.93 -13.69
C GLN A 121 2.98 -2.34 -12.58
N ILE A 122 2.76 -1.49 -11.57
CA ILE A 122 1.88 -1.83 -10.44
C ILE A 122 0.41 -1.95 -10.85
N THR A 123 -0.03 -1.25 -11.89
CA THR A 123 -1.41 -1.36 -12.38
C THR A 123 -1.61 -2.55 -13.31
N ALA A 124 -0.63 -2.89 -14.17
CA ALA A 124 -0.74 -4.01 -15.11
C ALA A 124 -0.90 -5.37 -14.42
N THR A 125 -0.31 -5.54 -13.23
CA THR A 125 -0.41 -6.76 -12.42
C THR A 125 -1.58 -6.78 -11.45
N GLY A 126 -2.42 -5.74 -11.43
CA GLY A 126 -3.47 -5.57 -10.42
C GLY A 126 -2.90 -5.28 -9.01
N GLY A 127 -1.63 -4.90 -8.93
CA GLY A 127 -0.94 -4.52 -7.71
C GLY A 127 0.52 -4.93 -7.69
N PHE A 128 1.01 -5.03 -6.47
CA PHE A 128 2.39 -5.30 -6.14
C PHE A 128 2.75 -6.78 -6.35
N TYR A 129 3.80 -7.08 -7.13
CA TYR A 129 4.40 -8.40 -7.32
C TYR A 129 4.75 -9.05 -5.97
N GLY A 130 4.02 -10.10 -5.59
CA GLY A 130 4.37 -10.92 -4.41
C GLY A 130 4.19 -10.23 -3.05
N GLY A 131 3.56 -9.04 -3.02
CA GLY A 131 3.19 -8.35 -1.79
C GLY A 131 1.96 -8.97 -1.11
N SER A 132 1.78 -8.66 0.17
CA SER A 132 0.63 -9.12 0.98
C SER A 132 -0.64 -8.28 0.79
N LYS A 133 -0.59 -7.31 -0.14
CA LYS A 133 -1.64 -6.34 -0.39
C LYS A 133 -1.90 -6.15 -1.89
N THR A 134 -3.17 -5.95 -2.24
CA THR A 134 -3.59 -5.42 -3.55
C THR A 134 -3.21 -3.94 -3.67
N LEU A 135 -3.29 -3.37 -4.87
CA LEU A 135 -3.05 -1.92 -5.03
C LEU A 135 -4.08 -1.06 -4.28
N VAL A 136 -5.33 -1.51 -4.22
CA VAL A 136 -6.38 -0.81 -3.46
C VAL A 136 -6.03 -0.81 -1.98
N GLN A 137 -5.66 -1.97 -1.44
CA GLN A 137 -5.22 -2.10 -0.05
C GLN A 137 -4.03 -1.19 0.27
N PHE A 138 -3.00 -1.21 -0.55
CA PHE A 138 -1.83 -0.37 -0.38
C PHE A 138 -2.18 1.13 -0.48
N ALA A 139 -3.03 1.51 -1.43
CA ALA A 139 -3.37 2.91 -1.65
C ALA A 139 -4.15 3.55 -0.50
N HIS A 140 -4.72 2.74 0.39
CA HIS A 140 -5.42 3.15 1.61
C HIS A 140 -4.61 2.89 2.89
N ASP A 141 -3.30 2.65 2.76
CA ASP A 141 -2.45 2.45 3.94
C ASP A 141 -2.45 3.66 4.85
N THR A 142 -2.46 3.41 6.16
CA THR A 142 -2.50 4.45 7.20
C THR A 142 -1.20 4.54 8.00
N ASP A 143 -0.29 3.58 7.84
CA ASP A 143 1.03 3.58 8.49
C ASP A 143 2.13 3.63 7.42
N PRO A 144 2.92 4.71 7.35
CA PRO A 144 3.96 4.87 6.34
C PRO A 144 5.09 3.82 6.46
N LYS A 145 5.34 3.28 7.66
CA LYS A 145 6.35 2.22 7.86
C LYS A 145 5.88 0.88 7.32
N VAL A 146 4.58 0.61 7.42
CA VAL A 146 3.94 -0.57 6.82
C VAL A 146 3.94 -0.40 5.30
N ALA A 147 3.52 0.75 4.79
CA ALA A 147 3.57 1.04 3.35
C ALA A 147 5.00 0.91 2.77
N ALA A 148 6.03 1.35 3.49
CA ALA A 148 7.42 1.18 3.04
C ALA A 148 7.80 -0.30 2.87
N LEU A 149 7.36 -1.15 3.79
CA LEU A 149 7.56 -2.60 3.71
C LEU A 149 6.76 -3.20 2.54
N ASP A 150 5.48 -2.82 2.41
CA ASP A 150 4.61 -3.36 1.37
C ASP A 150 5.11 -3.01 -0.03
N PHE A 151 5.58 -1.76 -0.24
CA PHE A 151 6.21 -1.36 -1.50
C PHE A 151 7.53 -2.10 -1.75
N LEU A 152 8.38 -2.28 -0.73
CA LEU A 152 9.64 -3.03 -0.85
C LEU A 152 9.40 -4.47 -1.32
N GLN A 153 8.50 -5.18 -0.63
CA GLN A 153 8.20 -6.58 -0.96
C GLN A 153 7.48 -6.69 -2.29
N GLY A 154 6.62 -5.71 -2.55
CA GLY A 154 5.66 -5.70 -3.62
C GLY A 154 6.14 -5.17 -4.96
N TYR A 155 7.14 -4.30 -4.97
CA TYR A 155 7.63 -3.67 -6.19
C TYR A 155 9.08 -4.04 -6.44
N GLU A 156 9.94 -3.85 -5.43
CA GLU A 156 11.39 -4.10 -5.56
C GLU A 156 11.75 -5.59 -5.50
N MET A 157 10.82 -6.47 -5.10
CA MET A 157 11.00 -7.93 -4.99
C MET A 157 12.27 -8.34 -4.20
N HIS A 158 12.77 -7.48 -3.31
CA HIS A 158 13.97 -7.74 -2.52
C HIS A 158 13.65 -8.58 -1.27
N SER A 159 14.54 -9.51 -0.92
CA SER A 159 14.48 -10.20 0.36
C SER A 159 14.74 -9.22 1.51
N LYS A 160 14.00 -9.37 2.62
CA LYS A 160 14.13 -8.50 3.79
C LYS A 160 15.52 -8.67 4.41
N SER A 161 16.46 -7.75 4.14
CA SER A 161 17.55 -7.53 5.09
C SER A 161 17.04 -6.59 6.17
N THR A 162 17.32 -6.92 7.44
CA THR A 162 16.86 -6.12 8.59
C THR A 162 17.31 -4.67 8.48
N ASP A 163 18.54 -4.45 8.01
CA ASP A 163 19.13 -3.12 7.91
C ASP A 163 18.49 -2.27 6.80
N ALA A 164 18.17 -2.85 5.64
CA ALA A 164 17.49 -2.11 4.57
C ALA A 164 16.04 -1.79 4.94
N LEU A 165 15.35 -2.69 5.64
CA LEU A 165 13.98 -2.44 6.10
C LEU A 165 13.95 -1.35 7.18
N ALA A 166 14.83 -1.41 8.17
CA ALA A 166 14.89 -0.42 9.24
C ALA A 166 15.19 0.99 8.70
N ASP A 167 16.10 1.11 7.74
CA ASP A 167 16.40 2.38 7.08
C ASP A 167 15.18 2.94 6.33
N ARG A 168 14.48 2.11 5.53
CA ARG A 168 13.27 2.54 4.82
C ARG A 168 12.15 2.94 5.77
N GLN A 169 11.91 2.19 6.84
CA GLN A 169 10.91 2.57 7.83
C GLN A 169 11.25 3.88 8.55
N SER A 170 12.55 4.13 8.81
CA SER A 170 13.03 5.40 9.35
C SER A 170 12.78 6.56 8.38
N LYS A 171 13.13 6.39 7.09
CA LYS A 171 12.87 7.37 6.04
C LYS A 171 11.37 7.64 5.85
N ALA A 172 10.54 6.60 5.91
CA ALA A 172 9.09 6.73 5.80
C ALA A 172 8.51 7.57 6.94
N ALA A 173 8.99 7.36 8.16
CA ALA A 173 8.63 8.19 9.31
C ALA A 173 9.09 9.64 9.14
N ALA A 174 10.26 9.89 8.53
CA ALA A 174 10.73 11.24 8.23
C ALA A 174 9.82 11.93 7.20
N TRP A 175 9.49 11.29 6.08
CA TRP A 175 8.58 11.85 5.07
C TRP A 175 7.17 12.10 5.63
N TRP A 176 6.71 11.24 6.54
CA TRP A 176 5.42 11.42 7.22
C TRP A 176 5.33 12.74 7.99
N THR A 177 6.43 13.23 8.56
CA THR A 177 6.44 14.54 9.24
C THR A 177 6.15 15.71 8.31
N LEU A 178 6.40 15.56 7.00
CA LEU A 178 6.20 16.58 5.98
C LEU A 178 4.89 16.41 5.21
N TYR A 179 4.46 15.16 5.02
CA TYR A 179 3.40 14.81 4.08
C TYR A 179 2.16 14.17 4.70
N ASN A 180 2.06 14.06 6.03
CA ASN A 180 0.82 13.70 6.71
C ASN A 180 -0.19 14.88 6.66
N LYS A 181 -0.92 14.98 5.55
CA LYS A 181 -1.90 16.04 5.28
C LYS A 181 -3.35 15.58 5.49
N GLY A 182 -3.54 14.38 6.04
CA GLY A 182 -4.86 13.81 6.34
C GLY A 182 -5.55 13.18 5.12
N ASN A 183 -4.86 12.97 4.00
CA ASN A 183 -5.41 12.25 2.86
C ASN A 183 -5.32 10.73 3.10
N ALA A 184 -6.48 10.10 3.27
CA ALA A 184 -6.63 8.67 3.51
C ALA A 184 -6.51 7.79 2.25
N GLY A 185 -6.40 8.40 1.06
CA GLY A 185 -6.45 7.70 -0.21
C GLY A 185 -7.87 7.67 -0.78
N THR A 186 -7.95 7.64 -2.12
CA THR A 186 -9.21 7.56 -2.89
C THR A 186 -9.10 6.57 -4.06
N TYR A 187 -7.99 5.84 -4.18
CA TYR A 187 -7.77 4.92 -5.28
C TYR A 187 -8.71 3.72 -5.12
N GLY A 188 -9.60 3.54 -6.10
CA GLY A 188 -10.65 2.52 -6.04
C GLY A 188 -12.00 3.06 -5.56
N ASP A 189 -12.06 4.26 -4.96
CA ASP A 189 -13.28 4.89 -4.42
C ASP A 189 -14.16 5.47 -5.54
N GLY A 190 -13.54 5.82 -6.68
CA GLY A 190 -14.18 6.43 -7.83
C GLY A 190 -14.24 5.51 -9.05
N GLY A 191 -15.33 4.74 -9.18
CA GLY A 191 -15.97 4.46 -10.48
C GLY A 191 -15.12 3.91 -11.63
N ASN A 192 -14.29 2.89 -11.42
CA ASN A 192 -13.91 2.00 -12.52
C ASN A 192 -13.73 0.55 -12.06
N ASN A 193 -14.68 -0.29 -12.51
CA ASN A 193 -14.82 -1.74 -12.39
C ASN A 193 -14.92 -2.34 -10.97
N ASN A 194 -14.07 -1.96 -10.01
CA ASN A 194 -14.08 -2.60 -8.69
C ASN A 194 -15.28 -2.20 -7.82
N ASP A 195 -15.72 -0.94 -7.81
CA ASP A 195 -16.89 -0.51 -7.03
C ASP A 195 -18.20 -1.14 -7.56
N ASN A 196 -18.33 -1.28 -8.88
CA ASN A 196 -19.44 -2.04 -9.48
C ASN A 196 -19.35 -3.53 -9.13
N ASP A 197 -18.16 -4.13 -9.18
CA ASP A 197 -17.99 -5.54 -8.80
C ASP A 197 -18.33 -5.76 -7.33
N VAL A 198 -17.86 -4.88 -6.43
CA VAL A 198 -18.15 -4.93 -4.98
C VAL A 198 -19.64 -4.74 -4.72
N LYS A 199 -20.26 -3.69 -5.28
CA LYS A 199 -21.71 -3.44 -5.16
C LYS A 199 -22.57 -4.58 -5.71
N ASN A 200 -22.16 -5.16 -6.84
CA ASN A 200 -22.89 -6.27 -7.47
C ASN A 200 -22.58 -7.63 -6.83
N THR A 201 -21.60 -7.71 -5.93
CA THR A 201 -21.33 -8.92 -5.18
C THR A 201 -22.37 -9.05 -4.06
N PRO A 202 -23.19 -10.11 -4.05
CA PRO A 202 -24.20 -10.30 -3.02
C PRO A 202 -23.60 -10.40 -1.62
N GLU A 203 -24.35 -9.98 -0.61
CA GLU A 203 -24.02 -10.30 0.79
C GLU A 203 -24.02 -11.83 0.99
N GLY A 204 -23.11 -12.32 1.83
CA GLY A 204 -22.84 -13.75 2.02
C GLY A 204 -22.04 -14.41 0.89
N TYR A 205 -21.52 -13.63 -0.08
CA TYR A 205 -20.64 -14.18 -1.11
C TYR A 205 -19.30 -14.62 -0.51
N THR A 206 -18.93 -15.87 -0.77
CA THR A 206 -17.72 -16.49 -0.20
C THR A 206 -16.74 -16.95 -1.28
N ILE A 207 -15.45 -16.90 -0.95
CA ILE A 207 -14.40 -17.59 -1.70
C ILE A 207 -13.66 -18.54 -0.76
N GLN A 208 -13.42 -19.77 -1.23
CA GLN A 208 -12.64 -20.76 -0.49
C GLN A 208 -11.16 -20.52 -0.76
N THR A 209 -10.47 -19.96 0.22
CA THR A 209 -9.06 -19.58 0.09
C THR A 209 -8.38 -19.59 1.43
N LYS A 210 -7.15 -20.08 1.45
CA LYS A 210 -6.36 -20.23 2.67
C LYS A 210 -5.26 -19.19 2.73
N GLY A 211 -5.01 -18.68 3.93
CA GLY A 211 -3.95 -17.74 4.18
C GLY A 211 -3.78 -17.45 5.65
N GLN A 212 -2.86 -16.54 5.92
CA GLN A 212 -2.56 -16.01 7.22
C GLN A 212 -2.67 -14.48 7.15
N PHE A 213 -3.45 -13.90 8.06
CA PHE A 213 -3.65 -12.46 8.14
C PHE A 213 -3.06 -11.92 9.42
N THR A 214 -2.22 -10.90 9.32
CA THR A 214 -1.64 -10.20 10.47
C THR A 214 -2.27 -8.82 10.59
N PHE A 215 -2.88 -8.54 11.74
CA PHE A 215 -3.55 -7.27 12.01
C PHE A 215 -2.52 -6.17 12.25
N ASN A 216 -2.70 -5.00 11.65
CA ASN A 216 -1.87 -3.81 11.93
C ASN A 216 -2.55 -2.85 12.93
N THR A 217 -3.79 -3.16 13.31
CA THR A 217 -4.59 -2.41 14.26
C THR A 217 -5.32 -3.36 15.21
N ASN A 218 -5.79 -2.82 16.33
CA ASN A 218 -6.74 -3.53 17.17
C ASN A 218 -8.10 -3.52 16.47
N CYS A 219 -8.69 -4.69 16.22
CA CYS A 219 -10.08 -4.81 15.78
C CYS A 219 -10.91 -5.36 16.96
N ARG A 220 -11.96 -4.61 17.35
CA ARG A 220 -12.83 -4.95 18.48
C ARG A 220 -14.22 -5.37 18.03
N ASN A 221 -14.87 -6.17 18.87
CA ASN A 221 -16.31 -6.36 18.89
C ASN A 221 -16.93 -5.20 19.69
N THR A 222 -17.70 -4.31 19.06
CA THR A 222 -18.64 -3.44 19.78
C THR A 222 -20.00 -4.15 19.91
N PRO A 223 -20.78 -3.87 20.97
CA PRO A 223 -21.89 -4.72 21.44
C PRO A 223 -23.12 -4.85 20.50
N GLU A 224 -23.06 -4.41 19.24
CA GLU A 224 -24.20 -4.42 18.32
C GLU A 224 -24.32 -5.68 17.44
N MET A 225 -23.41 -6.65 17.52
CA MET A 225 -23.49 -7.89 16.72
C MET A 225 -23.87 -9.08 17.61
N SER A 226 -25.11 -9.54 17.50
CA SER A 226 -25.68 -10.65 18.27
C SER A 226 -25.25 -12.05 17.80
N ASP A 227 -24.05 -12.20 17.22
CA ASP A 227 -23.62 -13.46 16.59
C ASP A 227 -22.59 -14.24 17.43
N ALA A 228 -22.86 -15.53 17.64
CA ALA A 228 -22.08 -16.40 18.50
C ALA A 228 -20.86 -16.95 17.74
N GLY A 229 -19.73 -16.23 17.77
CA GLY A 229 -18.49 -16.71 17.15
C GLY A 229 -17.39 -15.69 16.85
N LEU A 230 -17.52 -14.43 17.28
CA LEU A 230 -16.60 -13.36 16.89
C LEU A 230 -15.37 -13.26 17.81
N ALA A 231 -14.17 -13.18 17.22
CA ALA A 231 -12.88 -13.10 17.93
C ALA A 231 -12.28 -11.69 17.86
N THR A 232 -11.65 -11.23 18.95
CA THR A 232 -10.96 -9.93 19.04
C THR A 232 -9.47 -10.09 18.75
N TYR A 233 -8.91 -9.26 17.88
CA TYR A 233 -7.47 -9.25 17.58
C TYR A 233 -6.83 -7.90 17.87
N LYS A 234 -5.61 -7.95 18.38
CA LYS A 234 -4.75 -6.78 18.58
C LYS A 234 -3.80 -6.61 17.40
N ALA A 235 -3.28 -5.40 17.23
CA ALA A 235 -2.19 -5.14 16.30
C ALA A 235 -1.02 -6.11 16.55
N GLY A 236 -0.47 -6.67 15.48
CA GLY A 236 0.58 -7.70 15.47
C GLY A 236 0.07 -9.13 15.66
N GLN A 237 -1.19 -9.36 16.04
CA GLN A 237 -1.73 -10.71 16.12
C GLN A 237 -2.10 -11.25 14.74
N THR A 238 -2.21 -12.57 14.67
CA THR A 238 -2.35 -13.28 13.40
C THR A 238 -3.46 -14.32 13.47
N VAL A 239 -4.20 -14.48 12.39
CA VAL A 239 -5.23 -15.52 12.20
C VAL A 239 -4.95 -16.32 10.94
N SER A 240 -5.12 -17.64 11.03
CA SER A 240 -5.14 -18.53 9.85
C SER A 240 -6.58 -18.76 9.45
N TYR A 241 -6.88 -18.61 8.16
CA TYR A 241 -8.25 -18.70 7.64
C TYR A 241 -8.34 -19.68 6.46
N ASP A 242 -9.56 -20.13 6.18
CA ASP A 242 -9.87 -21.04 5.06
C ASP A 242 -10.97 -20.53 4.11
N GLN A 243 -11.61 -19.43 4.46
CA GLN A 243 -12.63 -18.77 3.65
C GLN A 243 -12.56 -17.25 3.83
N LYS A 244 -12.92 -16.50 2.78
CA LYS A 244 -13.25 -15.07 2.87
C LYS A 244 -14.70 -14.83 2.48
N GLU A 245 -15.32 -13.81 3.06
CA GLU A 245 -16.73 -13.48 2.85
C GLU A 245 -16.96 -11.97 2.74
N LYS A 246 -17.86 -11.55 1.84
CA LYS A 246 -18.44 -10.21 1.84
C LYS A 246 -19.77 -10.25 2.59
N ASN A 247 -19.86 -9.54 3.71
CA ASN A 247 -21.11 -9.38 4.43
C ASN A 247 -21.15 -8.06 5.22
N ASP A 248 -22.33 -7.43 5.33
CA ASP A 248 -22.59 -6.26 6.19
C ASP A 248 -21.56 -5.13 6.04
N ASN A 249 -21.24 -4.76 4.79
CA ASN A 249 -20.27 -3.72 4.46
C ASN A 249 -18.82 -4.00 4.91
N HIS A 250 -18.49 -5.28 5.16
CA HIS A 250 -17.16 -5.74 5.52
C HIS A 250 -16.70 -6.90 4.64
N PHE A 251 -15.38 -7.03 4.54
CA PHE A 251 -14.76 -8.29 4.17
C PHE A 251 -14.29 -9.03 5.42
N TRP A 252 -14.62 -10.32 5.48
CA TRP A 252 -14.40 -11.19 6.63
C TRP A 252 -13.45 -12.31 6.29
N LEU A 253 -12.60 -12.67 7.25
CA LEU A 253 -11.89 -13.92 7.29
C LEU A 253 -12.71 -14.91 8.11
N SER A 254 -12.80 -16.14 7.63
CA SER A 254 -13.56 -17.22 8.25
C SER A 254 -12.65 -18.43 8.48
N TYR A 255 -12.77 -19.05 9.66
CA TYR A 255 -11.97 -20.20 10.06
C TYR A 255 -12.71 -21.11 11.04
N LEU A 256 -12.28 -22.37 11.15
CA LEU A 256 -12.79 -23.31 12.17
C LEU A 256 -11.96 -23.20 13.45
N GLY A 257 -12.64 -22.98 14.58
CA GLY A 257 -12.07 -23.04 15.91
C GLY A 257 -11.79 -24.48 16.35
N THR A 258 -11.17 -24.64 17.52
CA THR A 258 -10.77 -25.95 18.08
C THR A 258 -11.96 -26.90 18.30
N THR A 259 -13.15 -26.35 18.53
CA THR A 259 -14.40 -27.11 18.73
C THR A 259 -15.16 -27.38 17.43
N GLY A 260 -14.59 -27.02 16.26
CA GLY A 260 -15.26 -27.11 14.96
C GLY A 260 -16.30 -26.02 14.71
N THR A 261 -16.44 -25.04 15.61
CA THR A 261 -17.29 -23.86 15.41
C THR A 261 -16.65 -22.91 14.40
N ARG A 262 -17.45 -22.32 13.50
CA ARG A 262 -16.96 -21.31 12.54
C ARG A 262 -16.85 -19.96 13.24
N HIS A 263 -15.72 -19.30 13.06
CA HIS A 263 -15.45 -17.96 13.56
C HIS A 263 -15.22 -17.00 12.40
N TYR A 264 -15.59 -15.74 12.61
CA TYR A 264 -15.47 -14.67 11.65
C TYR A 264 -14.72 -13.49 12.27
N VAL A 265 -13.85 -12.86 11.50
CA VAL A 265 -13.14 -11.64 11.89
C VAL A 265 -13.03 -10.70 10.70
N PRO A 266 -13.37 -9.40 10.84
CA PRO A 266 -13.30 -8.48 9.72
C PRO A 266 -11.82 -8.18 9.41
N TYR A 267 -11.52 -8.01 8.12
CA TYR A 267 -10.21 -7.54 7.69
C TYR A 267 -10.28 -6.29 6.81
N ALA A 268 -11.49 -5.86 6.42
CA ALA A 268 -11.71 -4.60 5.74
C ALA A 268 -13.11 -4.02 6.00
N ASN A 269 -13.22 -2.69 6.03
CA ASN A 269 -14.47 -1.95 5.86
C ASN A 269 -14.58 -1.47 4.41
N ILE A 270 -15.66 -1.86 3.74
CA ILE A 270 -15.83 -1.61 2.30
C ILE A 270 -16.12 -0.13 2.04
N SER A 271 -17.06 0.47 2.77
CA SER A 271 -17.46 1.86 2.55
C SER A 271 -16.35 2.89 2.79
N LYS A 272 -15.42 2.58 3.70
CA LYS A 272 -14.29 3.44 4.05
C LYS A 272 -12.99 3.00 3.40
N ASN A 273 -13.01 1.94 2.59
CA ASN A 273 -11.83 1.26 2.03
C ASN A 273 -10.69 1.04 3.04
N THR A 274 -11.06 0.81 4.30
CA THR A 274 -10.09 0.66 5.39
C THR A 274 -9.74 -0.82 5.53
N TYR A 275 -8.46 -1.16 5.43
CA TYR A 275 -7.96 -2.52 5.61
C TYR A 275 -7.20 -2.66 6.92
N PHE A 276 -7.45 -3.73 7.66
CA PHE A 276 -7.01 -3.89 9.05
C PHE A 276 -5.70 -4.68 9.21
N GLY A 277 -4.92 -4.83 8.14
CA GLY A 277 -3.70 -5.63 8.17
C GLY A 277 -3.21 -6.09 6.80
N THR A 278 -2.38 -7.13 6.86
CA THR A 278 -1.65 -7.72 5.73
C THR A 278 -2.03 -9.18 5.56
N ASP A 279 -2.17 -9.64 4.32
CA ASP A 279 -2.62 -11.00 4.01
C ASP A 279 -1.61 -11.76 3.16
N THR A 280 -1.23 -12.98 3.56
CA THR A 280 -0.38 -13.83 2.71
C THR A 280 -1.04 -14.25 1.41
N ASN A 281 -2.36 -14.11 1.28
CA ASN A 281 -3.13 -14.41 0.08
C ASN A 281 -4.11 -13.26 -0.22
N PRO A 282 -3.59 -12.13 -0.75
CA PRO A 282 -4.38 -10.94 -0.99
C PRO A 282 -5.43 -11.18 -2.07
N GLY A 283 -6.61 -10.61 -1.87
CA GLY A 283 -7.75 -10.79 -2.75
C GLY A 283 -9.03 -10.72 -1.95
N ASP A 284 -9.95 -9.88 -2.42
CA ASP A 284 -11.23 -9.66 -1.76
C ASP A 284 -12.30 -10.60 -2.34
N PRO A 285 -13.28 -11.04 -1.52
CA PRO A 285 -14.41 -11.86 -1.95
C PRO A 285 -15.37 -11.03 -2.80
N VAL A 286 -14.93 -10.70 -4.01
CA VAL A 286 -15.63 -9.84 -4.96
C VAL A 286 -15.81 -10.60 -6.27
N ARG A 287 -17.05 -10.67 -6.75
CA ARG A 287 -17.40 -11.30 -8.01
C ARG A 287 -17.05 -10.38 -9.17
N LYS A 288 -15.96 -10.68 -9.87
CA LYS A 288 -15.57 -9.96 -11.10
C LYS A 288 -16.62 -10.16 -12.20
N GLN A 289 -17.05 -9.08 -12.85
CA GLN A 289 -17.88 -9.19 -14.06
C GLN A 289 -17.09 -9.90 -15.17
N LYS A 290 -17.74 -10.81 -15.92
CA LYS A 290 -17.17 -11.34 -17.15
C LYS A 290 -17.18 -10.22 -18.19
N LYS A 291 -15.99 -9.82 -18.66
CA LYS A 291 -15.83 -8.91 -19.81
C LYS A 291 -16.34 -9.56 -21.09
#